data_AF-A0A3G9CXS8-F1
#
_entry.id   AF-A0A3G9CXS8-F1
#
_cell.length_a   1.000
_cell.length_b   1.000
_cell.length_c   1.000
_cell.angle_alpha   90.00
_cell.angle_beta   90.00
_cell.angle_gamma   90.00
#
_symmetry.space_group_name_H-M   'P 1'
#
loop_
_entity.id
_entity.type
_entity.pdbx_description
1 polymer ?
#
loop_
_entity_poly.entity_id
_entity_poly.type
_entity_poly.pdbx_seq_one_letter_code
_entity_poly.pdbx_strand_id
1 'polypeptide(L)'
;MHKLAAEDKALIVALDDVNHLFHDKNANRIFYDILRAYEAFDNVRTGIFAVLSDIEFRYALDKNVDSVFIPQEIIFPPYSYDEIYDILMDRTRIGFYDGVISNEIVEEIAALAFETGDLRYGINLLRVCGNLAEAEASPRIKKEHLKAALKDTATANFMETVKNLSDNEMELLRVIIDAKGEGLTAGQVYNEFKRRTGLSYSSFTRILEKLEFLRLIDTPFTGKGKRGNARLIIPRFNRINGLNK
;
A
#
# COMPACT_ATOMS: atom_id res chain seq x y z
N MET A 1 13.17 18.32 -27.56
CA MET A 1 12.75 19.71 -27.24
C MET A 1 12.66 20.61 -28.47
N HIS A 2 13.66 20.67 -29.38
CA HIS A 2 13.57 21.49 -30.62
C HIS A 2 12.29 21.29 -31.46
N LYS A 3 11.80 20.05 -31.57
CA LYS A 3 10.54 19.75 -32.28
C LYS A 3 9.32 20.41 -31.63
N LEU A 4 9.29 20.51 -30.29
CA LEU A 4 8.19 21.17 -29.57
C LEU A 4 8.17 22.67 -29.85
N ALA A 5 9.33 23.32 -29.83
CA ALA A 5 9.46 24.74 -30.16
C ALA A 5 9.09 25.02 -31.62
N ALA A 6 9.58 24.21 -32.56
CA ALA A 6 9.29 24.36 -33.99
C ALA A 6 7.80 24.16 -34.34
N GLU A 7 7.10 23.32 -33.57
CA GLU A 7 5.68 23.02 -33.77
C GLU A 7 4.75 23.81 -32.84
N ASP A 8 5.28 24.74 -32.04
CA ASP A 8 4.57 25.50 -30.99
C ASP A 8 3.71 24.62 -30.06
N LYS A 9 4.29 23.53 -29.54
CA LYS A 9 3.64 22.59 -28.62
C LYS A 9 4.23 22.65 -27.22
N ALA A 10 3.38 22.39 -26.22
CA ALA A 10 3.80 22.18 -24.84
C ALA A 10 4.00 20.69 -24.55
N LEU A 11 4.96 20.36 -23.70
CA LEU A 11 5.13 19.03 -23.13
C LEU A 11 4.60 18.99 -21.71
N ILE A 12 3.67 18.09 -21.45
CA ILE A 12 3.20 17.77 -20.10
C ILE A 12 3.65 16.36 -19.76
N VAL A 13 4.33 16.20 -18.65
CA VAL A 13 4.77 14.90 -18.14
C VAL A 13 3.97 14.57 -16.88
N ALA A 14 3.21 13.47 -16.93
CA ALA A 14 2.51 12.94 -15.77
C ALA A 14 3.33 11.80 -15.16
N LEU A 15 3.71 11.94 -13.89
CA LEU A 15 4.46 10.97 -13.13
C LEU A 15 3.55 10.42 -12.04
N ASP A 16 3.22 9.13 -12.13
CA ASP A 16 2.45 8.41 -11.11
C ASP A 16 3.40 7.78 -10.08
N ASP A 17 2.95 7.71 -8.83
CA ASP A 17 3.70 7.21 -7.67
C ASP A 17 5.18 7.63 -7.63
N VAL A 18 5.42 8.94 -7.67
CA VAL A 18 6.76 9.52 -7.85
C VAL A 18 7.72 9.15 -6.70
N ASN A 19 7.19 8.73 -5.55
CA ASN A 19 7.97 8.27 -4.39
C ASN A 19 9.07 7.26 -4.77
N HIS A 20 8.78 6.35 -5.70
CA HIS A 20 9.74 5.34 -6.16
C HIS A 20 10.96 5.93 -6.87
N LEU A 21 10.81 7.06 -7.56
CA LEU A 21 11.90 7.71 -8.29
C LEU A 21 12.93 8.41 -7.37
N PHE A 22 12.60 8.61 -6.09
CA PHE A 22 13.48 9.26 -5.12
C PHE A 22 14.43 8.30 -4.41
N HIS A 23 14.09 7.02 -4.29
CA HIS A 23 14.99 6.02 -3.70
C HIS A 23 16.34 5.95 -4.43
N ASP A 24 16.36 6.28 -5.73
CA ASP A 24 17.56 6.30 -6.56
C ASP A 24 18.12 7.72 -6.83
N LYS A 25 17.62 8.76 -6.17
CA LYS A 25 17.95 10.18 -6.41
C LYS A 25 17.72 10.67 -7.85
N ASN A 26 17.00 9.90 -8.67
CA ASN A 26 16.78 10.20 -10.08
C ASN A 26 15.70 11.27 -10.27
N ALA A 27 14.73 11.36 -9.36
CA ALA A 27 13.62 12.28 -9.49
C ALA A 27 14.05 13.75 -9.55
N ASN A 28 15.00 14.20 -8.72
CA ASN A 28 15.50 15.58 -8.77
C ASN A 28 16.05 15.94 -10.15
N ARG A 29 16.84 15.03 -10.75
CA ARG A 29 17.38 15.23 -12.10
C ARG A 29 16.27 15.28 -13.14
N ILE A 30 15.32 14.35 -13.09
CA ILE A 30 14.19 14.29 -14.03
C ILE A 30 13.36 15.58 -13.97
N PHE A 31 13.02 16.04 -12.76
CA PHE A 31 12.25 17.26 -12.57
C PHE A 31 13.03 18.48 -13.06
N TYR A 32 14.31 18.58 -12.71
CA TYR A 32 15.19 19.66 -13.15
C TYR A 32 15.26 19.74 -14.69
N ASP A 33 15.58 18.63 -15.36
CA ASP A 33 15.77 18.56 -16.81
C ASP A 33 14.49 18.95 -17.58
N ILE A 34 13.32 18.59 -17.05
CA ILE A 34 12.03 18.91 -17.66
C ILE A 34 11.64 20.37 -17.39
N LEU A 35 11.68 20.81 -16.13
CA LEU A 35 11.18 22.12 -15.72
C LEU A 35 12.07 23.27 -16.21
N ARG A 36 13.38 23.03 -16.34
CA ARG A 36 14.34 24.01 -16.87
C ARG A 36 14.68 23.81 -18.34
N ALA A 37 13.93 23.00 -19.07
CA ALA A 37 14.15 22.81 -20.51
C ALA A 37 14.17 24.14 -21.30
N TYR A 38 13.47 25.17 -20.83
CA TYR A 38 13.48 26.51 -21.43
C TYR A 38 14.87 27.19 -21.41
N GLU A 39 15.78 26.80 -20.49
CA GLU A 39 17.13 27.37 -20.41
C GLU A 39 18.03 26.90 -21.57
N ALA A 40 17.77 25.70 -22.10
CA ALA A 40 18.51 25.11 -23.20
C ALA A 40 17.80 25.25 -24.56
N PHE A 41 16.49 25.49 -24.54
CA PHE A 41 15.65 25.52 -25.75
C PHE A 41 14.66 26.70 -25.69
N ASP A 42 14.90 27.72 -26.52
CA ASP A 42 14.01 28.87 -26.65
C ASP A 42 12.58 28.45 -27.00
N ASN A 43 11.61 29.15 -26.39
CA ASN A 43 10.16 28.97 -26.59
C ASN A 43 9.60 27.57 -26.26
N VAL A 44 10.35 26.73 -25.54
CA VAL A 44 9.83 25.45 -25.03
C VAL A 44 8.95 25.67 -23.80
N ARG A 45 7.77 25.06 -23.81
CA ARG A 45 6.83 25.04 -22.68
C ARG A 45 6.75 23.63 -22.11
N THR A 46 7.12 23.47 -20.84
CA THR A 46 7.09 22.18 -20.13
C THR A 46 6.30 22.30 -18.83
N GLY A 47 5.69 21.19 -18.40
CA GLY A 47 5.02 21.08 -17.12
C GLY A 47 5.01 19.65 -16.60
N ILE A 48 4.90 19.50 -15.28
CA ILE A 48 4.84 18.21 -14.60
C ILE A 48 3.56 18.10 -13.79
N PHE A 49 2.85 16.98 -13.93
CA PHE A 49 1.88 16.50 -12.95
C PHE A 49 2.52 15.35 -12.18
N ALA A 50 2.59 15.48 -10.86
CA ALA A 50 3.14 14.45 -10.00
C ALA A 50 2.04 13.93 -9.07
N VAL A 51 1.81 12.62 -9.06
CA VAL A 51 0.92 11.94 -8.12
C VAL A 51 1.76 11.39 -6.98
N LEU A 52 1.40 11.79 -5.77
CA LEU A 52 2.17 11.53 -4.55
C LEU A 52 1.27 10.88 -3.51
N SER A 53 1.75 9.79 -2.93
CA SER A 53 1.08 9.11 -1.81
C SER A 53 1.46 9.69 -0.45
N ASP A 54 2.59 10.41 -0.35
CA ASP A 54 3.08 11.01 0.89
C ASP A 54 3.36 12.51 0.68
N ILE A 55 2.77 13.37 1.51
CA ILE A 55 2.93 14.83 1.45
C ILE A 55 4.33 15.24 1.90
N GLU A 56 5.01 14.44 2.74
CA GLU A 56 6.39 14.71 3.16
C GLU A 56 7.39 14.68 1.99
N PHE A 57 6.98 14.13 0.84
CA PHE A 57 7.70 14.16 -0.42
C PHE A 57 8.25 15.55 -0.78
N ARG A 58 7.53 16.63 -0.47
CA ARG A 58 7.97 17.98 -0.82
C ARG A 58 9.29 18.35 -0.16
N TYR A 59 9.59 17.79 1.02
CA TYR A 59 10.87 18.01 1.71
C TYR A 59 12.02 17.18 1.13
N ALA A 60 11.74 16.22 0.24
CA ALA A 60 12.74 15.39 -0.41
C ALA A 60 13.31 16.01 -1.70
N LEU A 61 12.62 17.02 -2.26
CA LEU A 61 13.11 17.80 -3.38
C LEU A 61 14.30 18.67 -2.96
N ASP A 62 15.28 18.82 -3.86
CA ASP A 62 16.38 19.75 -3.61
C ASP A 62 15.99 21.19 -3.95
N LYS A 63 16.77 22.15 -3.42
CA LYS A 63 16.55 23.58 -3.60
C LYS A 63 16.49 24.02 -5.08
N ASN A 64 17.17 23.30 -5.98
CA ASN A 64 17.20 23.65 -7.39
C ASN A 64 15.87 23.33 -8.05
N VAL A 65 15.28 22.18 -7.71
CA VAL A 65 13.96 21.79 -8.20
C VAL A 65 12.85 22.61 -7.53
N ASP A 66 12.94 22.81 -6.21
CA ASP A 66 11.95 23.61 -5.45
C ASP A 66 11.77 25.02 -6.01
N SER A 67 12.86 25.62 -6.50
CA SER A 67 12.83 26.97 -7.07
C SER A 67 12.01 27.11 -8.36
N VAL A 68 11.78 26.00 -9.07
CA VAL A 68 11.12 26.01 -10.40
C VAL A 68 9.81 25.25 -10.40
N PHE A 69 9.69 24.16 -9.66
CA PHE A 69 8.50 23.29 -9.73
C PHE A 69 7.23 23.99 -9.25
N ILE A 70 7.32 24.77 -8.16
CA ILE A 70 6.23 25.57 -7.54
C ILE A 70 4.83 24.99 -7.83
N PRO A 71 4.54 23.75 -7.37
CA PRO A 71 3.35 23.04 -7.82
C PRO A 71 2.08 23.65 -7.25
N GLN A 72 0.99 23.59 -8.03
CA GLN A 72 -0.36 23.73 -7.48
C GLN A 72 -0.77 22.39 -6.87
N GLU A 73 -0.99 22.38 -5.57
CA GLU A 73 -1.34 21.16 -4.84
C GLU A 73 -2.84 20.89 -4.92
N ILE A 74 -3.17 19.63 -5.22
CA ILE A 74 -4.53 19.10 -5.16
C ILE A 74 -4.49 17.92 -4.19
N ILE A 75 -5.16 18.07 -3.06
CA ILE A 75 -5.24 17.03 -2.03
C ILE A 75 -6.50 16.21 -2.30
N PHE A 76 -6.32 14.89 -2.46
CA PHE A 76 -7.43 13.95 -2.56
C PHE A 76 -7.69 13.37 -1.16
N PRO A 77 -8.75 13.81 -0.46
CA PRO A 77 -9.10 13.21 0.81
C PRO A 77 -9.52 11.75 0.61
N PRO A 78 -9.35 10.88 1.63
CA PRO A 78 -9.97 9.56 1.62
C PRO A 78 -11.47 9.68 1.40
N TYR A 79 -12.05 8.73 0.68
CA TYR A 79 -13.50 8.65 0.50
C TYR A 79 -14.20 8.48 1.84
N SER A 80 -15.33 9.18 2.00
CA SER A 80 -16.30 8.92 3.06
C SER A 80 -16.96 7.56 2.86
N TYR A 81 -17.61 7.06 3.92
CA TYR A 81 -18.38 5.81 3.85
C TYR A 81 -19.44 5.88 2.73
N ASP A 82 -20.19 6.98 2.65
CA ASP A 82 -21.27 7.14 1.67
C ASP A 82 -20.72 7.12 0.24
N GLU A 83 -19.60 7.79 -0.03
CA GLU A 83 -18.93 7.74 -1.34
C GLU A 83 -18.44 6.32 -1.68
N ILE A 84 -17.87 5.60 -0.72
CA ILE A 84 -17.45 4.20 -0.92
C ILE A 84 -18.66 3.33 -1.26
N TYR A 85 -19.75 3.45 -0.50
CA TYR A 85 -20.97 2.70 -0.73
C TYR A 85 -21.54 2.99 -2.11
N ASP A 86 -21.65 4.26 -2.50
CA ASP A 86 -22.16 4.69 -3.81
C ASP A 86 -21.31 4.12 -4.96
N ILE A 87 -19.98 4.19 -4.85
CA ILE A 87 -19.09 3.62 -5.86
C ILE A 87 -19.28 2.10 -5.96
N LEU A 88 -19.36 1.38 -4.83
CA LEU A 88 -19.56 -0.07 -4.82
C LEU A 88 -20.93 -0.48 -5.35
N MET A 89 -21.96 0.33 -5.07
CA MET A 89 -23.31 0.15 -5.63
C MET A 89 -23.31 0.34 -7.15
N ASP A 90 -22.63 1.35 -7.66
CA ASP A 90 -22.49 1.55 -9.11
C ASP A 90 -21.73 0.40 -9.77
N ARG A 91 -20.67 -0.11 -9.13
CA ARG A 91 -19.97 -1.31 -9.61
C ARG A 91 -20.88 -2.55 -9.58
N THR A 92 -21.74 -2.67 -8.58
CA THR A 92 -22.72 -3.76 -8.49
C THR A 92 -23.72 -3.71 -9.63
N ARG A 93 -24.27 -2.52 -9.94
CA ARG A 93 -25.22 -2.32 -11.05
C ARG A 93 -24.63 -2.64 -12.42
N ILE A 94 -23.33 -2.38 -12.61
CA ILE A 94 -22.63 -2.67 -13.87
C ILE A 94 -22.22 -4.16 -13.93
N GLY A 95 -21.79 -4.73 -12.80
CA GLY A 95 -21.15 -6.04 -12.74
C GLY A 95 -22.09 -7.23 -12.51
N PHE A 96 -23.28 -7.00 -11.95
CA PHE A 96 -24.24 -8.06 -11.61
C PHE A 96 -25.62 -7.79 -12.22
N TYR A 97 -26.35 -8.86 -12.51
CA TYR A 97 -27.77 -8.75 -12.84
C TYR A 97 -28.58 -8.29 -11.62
N ASP A 98 -29.70 -7.62 -11.88
CA ASP A 98 -30.60 -7.12 -10.85
C ASP A 98 -31.05 -8.24 -9.89
N GLY A 99 -30.93 -7.96 -8.60
CA GLY A 99 -31.34 -8.87 -7.53
C GLY A 99 -30.39 -10.03 -7.26
N VAL A 100 -29.24 -10.15 -7.94
CA VAL A 100 -28.23 -11.17 -7.65
C VAL A 100 -27.57 -10.96 -6.29
N ILE A 101 -27.35 -9.71 -5.88
CA ILE A 101 -26.77 -9.34 -4.58
C ILE A 101 -27.73 -8.41 -3.84
N SER A 102 -27.82 -8.55 -2.52
CA SER A 102 -28.61 -7.65 -1.67
C SER A 102 -27.79 -6.44 -1.25
N ASN A 103 -28.46 -5.30 -1.04
CA ASN A 103 -27.83 -4.08 -0.53
C ASN A 103 -27.11 -4.32 0.81
N GLU A 104 -27.66 -5.16 1.68
CA GLU A 104 -27.05 -5.54 2.97
C GLU A 104 -25.62 -6.11 2.81
N ILE A 105 -25.38 -6.92 1.76
CA ILE A 105 -24.04 -7.46 1.49
C ILE A 105 -23.12 -6.36 0.97
N VAL A 106 -23.63 -5.44 0.15
CA VAL A 106 -22.84 -4.30 -0.36
C VAL A 106 -22.48 -3.34 0.78
N GLU A 107 -23.40 -3.09 1.71
CA GLU A 107 -23.18 -2.30 2.93
C GLU A 107 -22.07 -2.92 3.80
N GLU A 108 -22.09 -4.25 3.99
CA GLU A 108 -21.05 -4.97 4.74
C GLU A 108 -19.68 -4.87 4.04
N ILE A 109 -19.64 -4.97 2.71
CA ILE A 109 -18.40 -4.78 1.93
C ILE A 109 -17.92 -3.32 2.00
N ALA A 110 -18.83 -2.34 1.94
CA ALA A 110 -18.51 -0.93 2.04
C ALA A 110 -17.92 -0.59 3.42
N ALA A 111 -18.50 -1.14 4.50
CA ALA A 111 -17.98 -0.97 5.86
C ALA A 111 -16.55 -1.50 5.97
N LEU A 112 -16.29 -2.69 5.42
CA LEU A 112 -14.95 -3.28 5.40
C LEU A 112 -13.94 -2.46 4.58
N ALA A 113 -14.34 -1.93 3.42
CA ALA A 113 -13.49 -1.06 2.61
C ALA A 113 -13.21 0.29 3.30
N PHE A 114 -14.19 0.83 4.02
CA PHE A 114 -14.03 2.05 4.81
C PHE A 114 -13.08 1.83 6.00
N GLU A 115 -13.24 0.71 6.74
CA GLU A 115 -12.35 0.33 7.85
C GLU A 115 -10.90 0.14 7.39
N THR A 116 -10.67 -0.41 6.20
CA THR A 116 -9.32 -0.58 5.66
C THR A 116 -8.76 0.69 5.02
N GLY A 117 -9.62 1.61 4.61
CA GLY A 117 -9.28 2.78 3.79
C GLY A 117 -8.94 2.43 2.34
N ASP A 118 -9.39 1.27 1.85
CA ASP A 118 -9.06 0.76 0.52
C ASP A 118 -10.31 0.35 -0.26
N LEU A 119 -10.74 1.21 -1.18
CA LEU A 119 -11.86 0.92 -2.08
C LEU A 119 -11.58 -0.26 -3.03
N ARG A 120 -10.32 -0.50 -3.39
CA ARG A 120 -9.95 -1.65 -4.26
C ARG A 120 -10.24 -2.96 -3.55
N TYR A 121 -10.07 -3.01 -2.23
CA TYR A 121 -10.45 -4.15 -1.42
C TYR A 121 -11.95 -4.44 -1.52
N GLY A 122 -12.80 -3.41 -1.40
CA GLY A 122 -14.26 -3.57 -1.57
C GLY A 122 -14.64 -4.09 -2.96
N ILE A 123 -14.07 -3.52 -4.01
CA ILE A 123 -14.32 -3.98 -5.40
C ILE A 123 -13.87 -5.43 -5.59
N ASN A 124 -12.72 -5.81 -5.01
CA ASN A 124 -12.23 -7.18 -5.08
C ASN A 124 -13.15 -8.15 -4.32
N LEU A 125 -13.68 -7.76 -3.16
CA LEU A 125 -14.65 -8.58 -2.42
C LEU A 125 -15.91 -8.84 -3.23
N LEU A 126 -16.46 -7.82 -3.92
CA LEU A 126 -17.60 -8.00 -4.83
C LEU A 126 -17.28 -9.07 -5.88
N ARG A 127 -16.13 -8.94 -6.56
CA ARG A 127 -15.68 -9.90 -7.59
C ARG A 127 -15.57 -11.32 -7.04
N VAL A 128 -14.89 -11.50 -5.91
CA VAL A 128 -14.69 -12.83 -5.30
C VAL A 128 -16.02 -13.44 -4.85
N CYS A 129 -16.92 -12.63 -4.26
CA CYS A 129 -18.27 -13.09 -3.90
C CYS A 129 -19.07 -13.57 -5.11
N GLY A 130 -19.00 -12.85 -6.22
CA GLY A 130 -19.62 -13.25 -7.49
C GLY A 130 -19.06 -14.57 -8.01
N ASN A 131 -17.73 -14.69 -8.08
CA ASN A 131 -17.07 -15.91 -8.55
C ASN A 131 -17.39 -17.13 -7.68
N LEU A 132 -17.47 -16.97 -6.35
CA LEU A 132 -17.85 -18.05 -5.43
C LEU A 132 -19.31 -18.47 -5.65
N ALA A 133 -20.22 -17.51 -5.81
CA ALA A 133 -21.61 -17.80 -6.11
C ALA A 133 -21.75 -18.57 -7.43
N GLU A 134 -21.03 -18.15 -8.47
CA GLU A 134 -21.01 -18.80 -9.77
C GLU A 134 -20.44 -20.23 -9.68
N ALA A 135 -19.33 -20.42 -8.98
CA ALA A 135 -18.71 -21.73 -8.79
C ALA A 135 -19.62 -22.73 -8.07
N GLU A 136 -20.48 -22.25 -7.17
CA GLU A 136 -21.49 -23.05 -6.48
C GLU A 136 -22.83 -23.16 -7.25
N ALA A 137 -22.91 -22.61 -8.46
CA ALA A 137 -24.14 -22.46 -9.24
C ALA A 137 -25.29 -21.80 -8.43
N SER A 138 -24.94 -20.90 -7.51
CA SER A 138 -25.90 -20.16 -6.70
C SER A 138 -26.47 -19.00 -7.52
N PRO A 139 -27.80 -18.88 -7.65
CA PRO A 139 -28.43 -17.79 -8.41
C PRO A 139 -28.29 -16.41 -7.75
N ARG A 140 -27.83 -16.37 -6.48
CA ARG A 140 -27.64 -15.14 -5.70
C ARG A 140 -26.36 -15.21 -4.89
N ILE A 141 -25.75 -14.05 -4.67
CA ILE A 141 -24.67 -13.87 -3.72
C ILE A 141 -25.28 -13.87 -2.31
N LYS A 142 -24.77 -14.74 -1.43
CA LYS A 142 -25.22 -14.91 -0.05
C LYS A 142 -24.12 -14.52 0.93
N LYS A 143 -24.48 -14.37 2.20
CA LYS A 143 -23.54 -14.03 3.27
C LYS A 143 -22.42 -15.06 3.43
N GLU A 144 -22.69 -16.33 3.11
CA GLU A 144 -21.69 -17.40 3.10
C GLU A 144 -20.57 -17.14 2.08
N HIS A 145 -20.90 -16.62 0.89
CA HIS A 145 -19.90 -16.27 -0.10
C HIS A 145 -19.04 -15.10 0.36
N LEU A 146 -19.62 -14.09 1.05
CA LEU A 146 -18.85 -13.01 1.65
C LEU A 146 -17.88 -13.54 2.72
N LYS A 147 -18.34 -14.40 3.63
CA LYS A 147 -17.47 -15.04 4.63
C LYS A 147 -16.33 -15.82 3.98
N ALA A 148 -16.61 -16.57 2.92
CA ALA A 148 -15.60 -17.29 2.17
C ALA A 148 -14.63 -16.34 1.44
N ALA A 149 -15.13 -15.27 0.82
CA ALA A 149 -14.33 -14.26 0.15
C ALA A 149 -13.38 -13.53 1.10
N LEU A 150 -13.80 -13.25 2.33
CA LEU A 150 -12.96 -12.65 3.36
C LEU A 150 -11.80 -13.57 3.74
N LYS A 151 -12.09 -14.87 3.91
CA LYS A 151 -11.06 -15.87 4.20
C LYS A 151 -10.07 -16.04 3.06
N ASP A 152 -10.57 -16.07 1.82
CA ASP A 152 -9.76 -16.25 0.62
C ASP A 152 -8.89 -15.01 0.35
N THR A 153 -9.49 -13.81 0.36
CA THR A 153 -8.78 -12.54 0.10
C THR A 153 -7.70 -12.27 1.15
N ALA A 154 -7.98 -12.51 2.44
CA ALA A 154 -6.98 -12.37 3.49
C ALA A 154 -5.80 -13.34 3.28
N THR A 155 -6.08 -14.57 2.85
CA THR A 155 -5.05 -15.57 2.58
C THR A 155 -4.23 -15.20 1.34
N ALA A 156 -4.88 -14.79 0.25
CA ALA A 156 -4.23 -14.43 -1.00
C ALA A 156 -3.32 -13.20 -0.83
N ASN A 157 -3.82 -12.12 -0.21
CA ASN A 157 -3.05 -10.90 0.05
C ASN A 157 -1.84 -11.18 0.95
N PHE A 158 -2.02 -12.01 1.98
CA PHE A 158 -0.92 -12.43 2.85
C PHE A 158 0.13 -13.22 2.07
N MET A 159 -0.29 -14.20 1.26
CA MET A 159 0.62 -15.03 0.48
C MET A 159 1.38 -14.22 -0.58
N GLU A 160 0.74 -13.27 -1.25
CA GLU A 160 1.40 -12.38 -2.21
C GLU A 160 2.42 -11.47 -1.52
N THR A 161 2.03 -10.85 -0.41
CA THR A 161 2.93 -10.02 0.40
C THR A 161 4.16 -10.82 0.86
N VAL A 162 3.95 -12.03 1.37
CA VAL A 162 5.02 -12.91 1.85
C VAL A 162 5.93 -13.38 0.71
N LYS A 163 5.39 -13.68 -0.48
CA LYS A 163 6.19 -14.08 -1.66
C LYS A 163 7.13 -12.97 -2.16
N ASN A 164 6.76 -11.71 -1.95
CA ASN A 164 7.54 -10.55 -2.40
C ASN A 164 8.57 -10.06 -1.37
N LEU A 165 8.70 -10.76 -0.22
CA LEU A 165 9.75 -10.45 0.76
C LEU A 165 11.12 -10.93 0.27
N SER A 166 12.15 -10.13 0.51
CA SER A 166 13.54 -10.57 0.33
C SER A 166 13.93 -11.67 1.35
N ASP A 167 15.02 -12.40 1.09
CA ASP A 167 15.49 -13.46 1.99
C ASP A 167 15.67 -12.98 3.45
N ASN A 168 16.20 -11.76 3.62
CA ASN A 168 16.41 -11.18 4.95
C ASN A 168 15.08 -10.75 5.61
N GLU A 169 14.10 -10.27 4.83
CA GLU A 169 12.77 -9.93 5.33
C GLU A 169 12.01 -11.20 5.75
N MET A 170 12.10 -12.25 4.94
CA MET A 170 11.53 -13.56 5.24
C MET A 170 12.16 -14.16 6.49
N GLU A 171 13.48 -14.03 6.66
CA GLU A 171 14.15 -14.54 7.86
C GLU A 171 13.74 -13.78 9.12
N LEU A 172 13.53 -12.45 9.04
CA LEU A 172 12.96 -11.72 10.17
C LEU A 172 11.54 -12.20 10.50
N LEU A 173 10.70 -12.41 9.48
CA LEU A 173 9.35 -12.93 9.67
C LEU A 173 9.36 -14.32 10.33
N ARG A 174 10.28 -15.21 9.93
CA ARG A 174 10.49 -16.53 10.55
C ARG A 174 10.90 -16.41 12.01
N VAL A 175 11.83 -15.52 12.34
CA VAL A 175 12.27 -15.27 13.72
C VAL A 175 11.07 -14.84 14.58
N ILE A 176 10.21 -13.97 14.06
CA ILE A 176 9.00 -13.51 14.75
C ILE A 176 8.01 -14.68 14.97
N ILE A 177 7.87 -15.58 13.98
CA ILE A 177 6.99 -16.76 14.07
C ILE A 177 7.51 -17.81 15.06
N ASP A 178 8.82 -18.06 15.04
CA ASP A 178 9.50 -19.04 15.87
C ASP A 178 9.51 -18.63 17.34
N ALA A 179 9.55 -17.32 17.60
CA ALA A 179 9.51 -16.75 18.92
C ALA A 179 8.09 -16.88 19.52
N LYS A 180 7.72 -18.08 19.96
CA LYS A 180 6.42 -18.35 20.61
C LYS A 180 6.28 -17.51 21.90
N GLY A 181 5.35 -16.56 21.93
CA GLY A 181 4.92 -15.92 23.19
C GLY A 181 4.16 -14.61 23.04
N GLU A 182 3.29 -14.31 24.01
CA GLU A 182 2.72 -12.97 24.19
C GLU A 182 3.82 -12.01 24.70
N GLY A 183 3.97 -10.86 24.03
CA GLY A 183 4.88 -9.80 24.47
C GLY A 183 6.33 -9.92 24.00
N LEU A 184 6.56 -10.30 22.73
CA LEU A 184 7.89 -10.25 22.11
C LEU A 184 8.42 -8.82 22.08
N THR A 185 9.61 -8.60 22.62
CA THR A 185 10.28 -7.29 22.52
C THR A 185 11.17 -7.24 21.29
N ALA A 186 11.29 -6.06 20.67
CA ALA A 186 12.17 -5.84 19.51
C ALA A 186 13.64 -6.24 19.79
N GLY A 187 14.11 -6.08 21.02
CA GLY A 187 15.45 -6.52 21.42
C GLY A 187 15.64 -8.04 21.37
N GLN A 188 14.65 -8.81 21.80
CA GLN A 188 14.70 -10.28 21.73
C GLN A 188 14.70 -10.78 20.28
N VAL A 189 13.82 -10.21 19.46
CA VAL A 189 13.73 -10.55 18.03
C VAL A 189 15.01 -10.15 17.29
N TYR A 190 15.59 -8.99 17.59
CA TYR A 190 16.85 -8.55 16.99
C TYR A 190 18.00 -9.51 17.29
N ASN A 191 18.16 -9.95 18.54
CA ASN A 191 19.26 -10.84 18.91
C ASN A 191 19.22 -12.15 18.12
N GLU A 192 18.03 -12.72 17.94
CA GLU A 192 17.83 -13.94 17.17
C GLU A 192 18.02 -13.69 15.66
N PHE A 193 17.47 -12.59 15.14
CA PHE A 193 17.65 -12.19 13.75
C PHE A 193 19.12 -11.95 13.38
N LYS A 194 19.87 -11.26 14.26
CA LYS A 194 21.31 -11.02 14.10
C LYS A 194 22.09 -12.33 14.09
N ARG A 195 21.71 -13.30 14.91
CA ARG A 195 22.35 -14.63 14.94
C ARG A 195 22.19 -15.38 13.61
N ARG A 196 21.07 -15.21 12.92
CA ARG A 196 20.77 -15.90 11.66
C ARG A 196 21.32 -15.20 10.41
N THR A 197 21.33 -13.87 10.40
CA THR A 197 21.66 -13.08 9.20
C THR A 197 22.96 -12.30 9.29
N GLY A 198 23.47 -12.06 10.51
CA GLY A 198 24.63 -11.18 10.75
C GLY A 198 24.34 -9.68 10.55
N LEU A 199 23.10 -9.29 10.27
CA LEU A 199 22.76 -7.90 9.93
C LEU A 199 22.77 -6.94 11.14
N SER A 200 22.99 -5.66 10.84
CA SER A 200 23.04 -4.59 11.83
C SER A 200 21.66 -4.27 12.42
N TYR A 201 21.64 -3.58 13.56
CA TYR A 201 20.40 -3.08 14.16
C TYR A 201 19.66 -2.10 13.24
N SER A 202 20.38 -1.24 12.50
CA SER A 202 19.77 -0.34 11.51
C SER A 202 19.06 -1.10 10.38
N SER A 203 19.67 -2.18 9.90
CA SER A 203 19.07 -3.04 8.88
C SER A 203 17.82 -3.75 9.44
N PHE A 204 17.90 -4.24 10.67
CA PHE A 204 16.76 -4.81 11.39
C PHE A 204 15.61 -3.80 11.52
N THR A 205 15.87 -2.58 11.99
CA THR A 205 14.83 -1.55 12.17
C THR A 205 14.14 -1.23 10.85
N ARG A 206 14.90 -1.07 9.75
CA ARG A 206 14.34 -0.83 8.41
C ARG A 206 13.46 -1.98 7.93
N ILE A 207 13.91 -3.23 8.13
CA ILE A 207 13.13 -4.42 7.76
C ILE A 207 11.87 -4.50 8.63
N LEU A 208 11.98 -4.24 9.93
CA LEU A 208 10.87 -4.26 10.88
C LEU A 208 9.79 -3.22 10.51
N GLU A 209 10.21 -1.99 10.18
CA GLU A 209 9.34 -0.92 9.69
C GLU A 209 8.66 -1.31 8.38
N LYS A 210 9.39 -1.97 7.46
CA LYS A 210 8.79 -2.50 6.23
C LYS A 210 7.73 -3.57 6.52
N LEU A 211 7.99 -4.52 7.43
CA LEU A 211 7.00 -5.55 7.79
C LEU A 211 5.76 -4.94 8.46
N GLU A 212 5.92 -3.88 9.26
CA GLU A 212 4.83 -3.12 9.85
C GLU A 212 4.03 -2.35 8.79
N PHE A 213 4.71 -1.70 7.85
CA PHE A 213 4.09 -1.02 6.70
C PHE A 213 3.26 -1.99 5.84
N LEU A 214 3.78 -3.20 5.61
CA LEU A 214 3.08 -4.29 4.92
C LEU A 214 1.95 -4.91 5.76
N ARG A 215 1.67 -4.37 6.96
CA ARG A 215 0.67 -4.86 7.92
C ARG A 215 0.83 -6.34 8.30
N LEU A 216 2.05 -6.86 8.25
CA LEU A 216 2.35 -8.22 8.73
C LEU A 216 2.50 -8.26 10.25
N ILE A 217 2.90 -7.14 10.86
CA ILE A 217 3.09 -6.99 12.31
C ILE A 217 2.60 -5.62 12.78
N ASP A 218 2.28 -5.51 14.08
CA ASP A 218 2.17 -4.25 14.81
C ASP A 218 3.33 -4.11 15.80
N THR A 219 3.79 -2.87 16.01
CA THR A 219 4.89 -2.64 16.96
C THR A 219 4.62 -1.57 18.04
N PRO A 220 3.59 -1.76 18.89
CA PRO A 220 3.29 -0.78 19.93
C PRO A 220 4.41 -0.66 20.97
N PHE A 221 4.65 0.55 21.46
CA PHE A 221 5.53 0.76 22.61
C PHE A 221 4.80 0.43 23.91
N THR A 222 5.45 -0.31 24.82
CA THR A 222 4.98 -0.41 26.19
C THR A 222 5.13 0.96 26.86
N GLY A 223 4.03 1.57 27.28
CA GLY A 223 4.05 2.84 28.02
C GLY A 223 4.86 2.78 29.32
N LYS A 224 4.95 3.92 30.03
CA LYS A 224 5.71 4.05 31.29
C LYS A 224 5.19 3.06 32.35
N GLY A 225 5.88 1.93 32.52
CA GLY A 225 5.54 0.84 33.44
C GLY A 225 6.68 -0.19 33.61
N LYS A 226 6.41 -1.30 34.32
CA LYS A 226 7.39 -2.29 34.87
C LYS A 226 8.48 -2.86 33.92
N ARG A 227 8.38 -2.67 32.60
CA ARG A 227 9.35 -3.20 31.60
C ARG A 227 10.09 -2.13 30.76
N GLY A 228 9.95 -0.83 31.09
CA GLY A 228 10.55 0.27 30.32
C GLY A 228 9.85 0.53 28.98
N ASN A 229 10.35 1.49 28.18
CA ASN A 229 9.81 1.84 26.84
C ASN A 229 10.20 0.78 25.78
N ALA A 230 9.85 -0.49 26.00
CA ALA A 230 10.16 -1.55 25.06
C ALA A 230 9.17 -1.54 23.88
N ARG A 231 9.68 -1.60 22.65
CA ARG A 231 8.87 -1.84 21.44
C ARG A 231 8.45 -3.30 21.42
N LEU A 232 7.14 -3.57 21.45
CA LEU A 232 6.61 -4.91 21.26
C LEU A 232 6.53 -5.25 19.77
N ILE A 233 6.43 -6.54 19.46
CA ILE A 233 6.14 -7.04 18.12
C ILE A 233 4.95 -7.99 18.25
N ILE A 234 3.86 -7.68 17.56
CA ILE A 234 2.62 -8.43 17.56
C ILE A 234 2.35 -8.88 16.11
N PRO A 235 2.40 -10.18 15.80
CA PRO A 235 2.04 -10.68 14.47
C PRO A 235 0.55 -10.41 14.16
N ARG A 236 0.25 -9.88 12.98
CA ARG A 236 -1.14 -9.66 12.52
C ARG A 236 -1.78 -10.88 11.86
N PHE A 237 -1.01 -11.95 11.69
CA PHE A 237 -1.46 -13.21 11.10
C PHE A 237 -1.55 -14.29 12.17
N ASN A 238 -2.74 -14.89 12.32
CA ASN A 238 -2.87 -16.13 13.09
C ASN A 238 -2.38 -17.28 12.22
N ARG A 239 -1.59 -18.20 12.80
CA ARG A 239 -0.96 -19.36 12.13
C ARG A 239 -1.86 -19.95 11.04
N ILE A 240 -1.60 -19.59 9.80
CA ILE A 240 -2.05 -20.37 8.65
C ILE A 240 -1.13 -21.60 8.65
N ASN A 241 -1.63 -22.71 9.18
CA ASN A 241 -0.98 -24.02 9.12
C ASN A 241 -0.66 -24.34 7.64
N GLY A 242 0.58 -24.08 7.21
CA GLY A 242 0.96 -24.27 5.81
C GLY A 242 2.44 -24.04 5.47
N LEU A 243 3.21 -23.34 6.30
CA LEU A 243 4.64 -23.09 6.04
C LEU A 243 5.57 -24.20 6.54
N ASN A 244 5.16 -25.47 6.38
CA ASN A 244 6.07 -26.61 6.46
C ASN A 244 5.98 -27.38 5.15
N LYS A 245 6.75 -26.93 4.16
CA LYS A 245 7.39 -27.77 3.14
C LYS A 245 8.68 -27.11 2.71
#